data_AF-A0A9W3STK8-F1
#
_entry.id   AF-A0A9W3STK8-F1
#
_cell.length_a   1.000
_cell.length_b   1.000
_cell.length_c   1.000
_cell.angle_alpha   90.00
_cell.angle_beta   90.00
_cell.angle_gamma   90.00
#
_symmetry.space_group_name_H-M   'P 1'
#
loop_
_entity.id
_entity.type
_entity.pdbx_description
1 polymer ?
#
loop_
_entity_poly.entity_id
_entity_poly.type
_entity_poly.pdbx_seq_one_letter_code
_entity_poly.pdbx_strand_id
1 'polypeptide(L)' 'MEVQYDAQGRMKYHPDYHPNHKKPYTTKGLAYIYKYYGFGKVKEIALALGRTELTIRQLVNTLRKECLKNIKL' A
#
# COMPACT_ATOMS: atom_id res chain seq x y z
N MET A 1 -12.81 13.00 -11.62
CA MET A 1 -11.37 13.05 -12.00
C MET A 1 -11.16 11.99 -13.06
N GLU A 2 -10.26 12.16 -14.02
CA GLU A 2 -9.96 11.06 -14.95
C GLU A 2 -8.96 10.08 -14.32
N VAL A 3 -9.10 8.80 -14.65
CA VAL A 3 -8.16 7.77 -14.21
C VAL A 3 -6.84 7.97 -14.95
N GLN A 4 -5.76 8.14 -14.19
CA GLN A 4 -4.41 8.27 -14.72
C GLN A 4 -3.51 7.15 -14.19
N TYR A 5 -2.52 6.79 -14.98
CA TYR A 5 -1.52 5.79 -14.61
C TYR A 5 -0.12 6.40 -14.63
N ASP A 6 0.78 5.85 -13.83
CA ASP A 6 2.21 6.15 -13.94
C ASP A 6 2.90 5.25 -14.99
N ALA A 7 4.19 5.48 -15.23
CA ALA A 7 4.99 4.72 -16.19
C ALA A 7 5.09 3.21 -15.89
N GLN A 8 4.69 2.78 -14.69
CA GLN A 8 4.69 1.39 -14.25
C GLN A 8 3.28 0.77 -14.32
N GLY A 9 2.30 1.49 -14.89
CA GLY A 9 0.92 1.03 -15.03
C GLY A 9 0.12 1.06 -13.72
N ARG A 10 0.59 1.75 -12.68
CA ARG A 10 -0.12 1.86 -11.40
C ARG A 10 -1.05 3.06 -11.44
N MET A 11 -2.25 2.90 -10.89
CA MET A 11 -3.21 4.00 -10.82
C MET A 11 -2.65 5.12 -9.93
N LYS A 12 -2.62 6.35 -10.46
CA LYS A 12 -2.38 7.56 -9.68
C LYS A 12 -3.55 7.78 -8.71
N TYR A 13 -3.40 8.74 -7.79
CA TYR A 13 -4.49 9.09 -6.89
C TYR A 13 -5.77 9.41 -7.68
N HIS A 14 -6.89 8.91 -7.16
CA HIS A 14 -8.23 9.09 -7.69
C HIS A 14 -9.19 8.99 -6.50
N PRO A 15 -10.06 9.99 -6.27
CA PRO A 15 -10.89 10.05 -5.07
C PRO A 15 -11.78 8.81 -4.89
N ASP A 16 -12.38 8.31 -5.97
CA ASP A 16 -13.33 7.19 -5.91
C ASP A 16 -12.67 5.84 -5.61
N TYR A 17 -11.41 5.65 -6.02
CA TYR A 17 -10.65 4.41 -5.78
C TYR A 17 -9.76 4.49 -4.55
N HIS A 18 -9.47 5.70 -4.07
CA HIS A 18 -8.56 5.95 -2.97
C HIS A 18 -9.20 6.76 -1.82
N PRO A 19 -10.37 6.36 -1.29
CA PRO A 19 -11.09 7.10 -0.25
C PRO A 19 -10.33 7.22 1.08
N ASN A 20 -9.26 6.44 1.26
CA ASN A 20 -8.40 6.47 2.44
C ASN A 20 -7.08 7.24 2.22
N HIS A 21 -7.04 8.11 1.21
CA HIS A 21 -5.92 9.02 0.99
C HIS A 21 -5.65 9.90 2.20
N LYS A 22 -4.36 10.04 2.58
CA LYS A 22 -3.86 10.78 3.75
C LYS A 22 -4.41 10.34 5.12
N LYS A 23 -5.26 9.32 5.20
CA LYS A 23 -5.75 8.76 6.46
C LYS A 23 -4.71 7.79 7.05
N PRO A 24 -4.61 7.67 8.39
CA PRO A 24 -3.77 6.65 9.03
C PRO A 24 -4.25 5.24 8.67
N TYR A 25 -3.36 4.25 8.72
CA TYR A 25 -3.74 2.85 8.56
C TYR A 25 -4.47 2.37 9.82
N THR A 26 -5.59 1.68 9.64
CA THR A 26 -6.26 0.98 10.73
C THR A 26 -5.53 -0.33 11.04
N THR A 27 -5.65 -0.83 12.26
CA THR A 27 -5.07 -2.14 12.65
C THR A 27 -5.56 -3.27 11.74
N LYS A 28 -6.85 -3.26 11.38
CA LYS A 28 -7.42 -4.23 10.42
C LYS A 28 -6.78 -4.11 9.04
N GLY A 29 -6.54 -2.89 8.56
CA GLY A 29 -5.85 -2.65 7.29
C GLY A 29 -4.41 -3.14 7.31
N LEU A 30 -3.66 -2.90 8.40
CA LEU A 30 -2.30 -3.42 8.56
C LEU A 30 -2.26 -4.95 8.58
N ALA A 31 -3.17 -5.59 9.34
CA ALA A 31 -3.29 -7.04 9.38
C ALA A 31 -3.63 -7.63 8.01
N TYR A 32 -4.47 -6.95 7.22
CA TYR A 32 -4.79 -7.35 5.85
C TYR A 32 -3.55 -7.30 4.95
N ILE A 33 -2.77 -6.22 5.00
CA ILE A 33 -1.50 -6.12 4.25
C ILE A 33 -0.57 -7.25 4.67
N TYR A 34 -0.36 -7.45 5.96
CA TYR A 34 0.52 -8.51 6.47
C TYR A 34 0.12 -9.89 5.96
N LYS A 35 -1.18 -10.20 5.96
CA LYS A 35 -1.71 -11.50 5.53
C LYS A 35 -1.58 -11.76 4.03
N TYR A 36 -1.75 -10.74 3.19
CA TYR A 36 -1.92 -10.92 1.75
C TYR A 36 -0.78 -10.35 0.89
N TYR A 37 0.16 -9.59 1.47
CA TYR A 37 1.23 -8.98 0.69
C TYR A 37 2.15 -10.03 0.08
N GLY A 38 2.21 -10.03 -1.25
CA GLY A 38 2.99 -10.99 -2.03
C GLY A 38 3.15 -10.54 -3.49
N PHE A 39 3.86 -11.33 -4.27
CA PHE A 39 4.09 -11.06 -5.70
C PHE A 39 2.75 -10.91 -6.44
N GLY A 40 2.61 -9.85 -7.24
CA GLY A 40 1.40 -9.57 -8.02
C GLY A 40 0.18 -9.08 -7.23
N LYS A 41 0.21 -9.06 -5.90
CA LYS A 41 -0.98 -8.79 -5.06
C LYS A 41 -1.21 -7.33 -4.66
N VAL A 42 -0.25 -6.45 -4.95
CA VAL A 42 -0.27 -5.07 -4.45
C VAL A 42 -1.48 -4.28 -4.96
N LYS A 43 -1.88 -4.46 -6.23
CA LYS A 43 -3.03 -3.75 -6.82
C LYS A 43 -4.34 -4.12 -6.12
N GLU A 44 -4.57 -5.42 -5.89
CA GLU A 44 -5.76 -5.91 -5.17
C GLU A 44 -5.82 -5.36 -3.74
N ILE A 45 -4.68 -5.38 -3.03
CA ILE A 45 -4.57 -4.85 -1.66
C ILE A 45 -4.82 -3.34 -1.63
N ALA A 46 -4.24 -2.61 -2.57
CA ALA A 46 -4.37 -1.16 -2.70
C ALA A 46 -5.85 -0.76 -2.87
N LEU A 47 -6.55 -1.40 -3.82
CA LEU A 47 -7.98 -1.18 -4.05
C LEU A 47 -8.83 -1.58 -2.84
N ALA A 48 -8.59 -2.75 -2.24
CA ALA A 48 -9.34 -3.22 -1.08
C ALA A 48 -9.22 -2.27 0.12
N LEU A 49 -8.07 -1.60 0.27
CA LEU A 49 -7.83 -0.65 1.35
C LEU A 49 -8.12 0.80 0.96
N GLY A 50 -8.56 1.05 -0.27
CA GLY A 50 -8.80 2.41 -0.78
C GLY A 50 -7.55 3.29 -0.76
N ARG A 51 -6.40 2.75 -1.18
CA ARG A 51 -5.07 3.40 -1.15
C ARG A 51 -4.31 3.12 -2.44
N THR A 52 -3.29 3.93 -2.75
CA THR A 52 -2.48 3.72 -3.95
C THR A 52 -1.47 2.60 -3.74
N GLU A 53 -1.13 1.86 -4.80
CA GLU A 53 -0.09 0.82 -4.76
C GLU A 53 1.25 1.33 -4.22
N LEU A 54 1.60 2.57 -4.57
CA LEU A 54 2.82 3.22 -4.11
C LEU A 54 2.87 3.28 -2.57
N THR A 55 1.78 3.69 -1.92
CA THR A 55 1.74 3.83 -0.47
C THR A 55 1.78 2.49 0.27
N ILE A 56 1.21 1.43 -0.33
CA ILE A 56 1.30 0.06 0.20
C ILE A 56 2.76 -0.43 0.13
N ARG A 57 3.44 -0.25 -1.01
CA ARG A 57 4.85 -0.65 -1.18
C ARG A 57 5.78 0.11 -0.25
N GLN A 58 5.57 1.42 -0.10
CA GLN A 58 6.34 2.25 0.83
C GLN A 58 6.19 1.77 2.28
N LEU A 59 4.96 1.50 2.72
CA LEU A 59 4.70 0.96 4.06
C LEU A 59 5.47 -0.35 4.29
N VAL A 60 5.34 -1.32 3.38
CA VAL A 60 6.02 -2.62 3.53
C VAL A 60 7.55 -2.46 3.52
N ASN A 61 8.08 -1.59 2.67
CA ASN A 61 9.52 -1.31 2.64
C ASN A 61 10.00 -0.69 3.96
N THR A 62 9.24 0.23 4.54
CA THR A 62 9.55 0.81 5.87
C THR A 62 9.52 -0.27 6.94
N LEU A 63 8.47 -1.10 7.01
CA LEU A 63 8.36 -2.18 7.99
C LEU A 63 9.51 -3.19 7.89
N ARG A 64 9.92 -3.54 6.67
CA ARG A 64 11.09 -4.41 6.43
C ARG A 64 12.39 -3.77 6.90
N LYS A 65 12.59 -2.48 6.64
CA LYS A 65 13.77 -1.74 7.09
C LYS A 65 13.83 -1.68 8.62
N GLU A 66 12.72 -1.37 9.28
CA GLU A 66 12.66 -1.36 10.74
C GLU A 66 12.92 -2.75 11.34
N CYS A 67 12.35 -3.80 10.75
CA CYS A 67 12.64 -5.18 11.17
C CYS A 67 14.12 -5.54 11.01
N LEU A 68 14.75 -5.18 9.89
CA LEU A 68 16.17 -5.43 9.64
C LEU A 68 17.10 -4.65 10.59
N LYS A 69 16.73 -3.43 10.99
CA LYS A 69 17.47 -2.66 12.02
C LYS A 69 17.48 -3.38 13.36
N ASN A 70 16.37 -4.03 13.72
CA ASN A 70 16.21 -4.73 15.00
C ASN A 70 16.90 -6.11 15.06
N ILE A 71 17.44 -6.62 13.94
CA ILE A 71 18.17 -7.90 13.87
C ILE A 71 19.68 -7.72 14.05
N LYS A 72 20.20 -6.49 13.97
CA LYS A 72 21.61 -6.20 14.30
C LYS A 72 21.76 -5.97 15.80
N LEU A 73 21.91 -7.06 16.57
CA LEU A 73 22.44 -7.09 17.93
C LEU A 73 23.78 -7.82 17.92
#